data_AF-A0A529MF67-F1
#
_entry.id   AF-A0A529MF67-F1
#
_cell.length_a   1.000
_cell.length_b   1.000
_cell.length_c   1.000
_cell.angle_alpha   90.00
_cell.angle_beta   90.00
_cell.angle_gamma   90.00
#
_symmetry.space_group_name_H-M   'P 1'
#
loop_
_entity.id
_entity.type
_entity.pdbx_description
1 polymer ?
#
loop_
_entity_poly.entity_id
_entity_poly.type
_entity_poly.pdbx_seq_one_letter_code
_entity_poly.pdbx_strand_id
1 'polypeptide(L)'
;GRFGLHNGKPNDKDNLSEKWEAMSLVSVLDPKLPDDYFLFVANDNDFLTQDGFQVGAPYKAEDGADVDTMFLVYQVTLPNLATN
;
A
#
# COMPACT_ATOMS: atom_id res chain seq x y z
N GLY A 1 -6.31 -5.63 14.72
CA GLY A 1 -6.97 -4.74 13.75
C GLY A 1 -7.88 -5.55 12.83
N ARG A 2 -8.39 -4.93 11.76
CA ARG A 2 -8.98 -5.68 10.64
C ARG A 2 -7.88 -6.55 10.02
N PHE A 3 -8.22 -7.76 9.57
CA PHE A 3 -7.29 -8.70 8.94
C PHE A 3 -6.07 -9.11 9.79
N GLY A 4 -6.12 -8.95 11.11
CA GLY A 4 -4.97 -9.24 11.98
C GLY A 4 -3.91 -8.14 12.01
N LEU A 5 -4.05 -7.09 11.18
CA LEU A 5 -3.07 -6.01 11.10
C LEU A 5 -2.93 -5.25 12.41
N HIS A 6 -1.72 -4.81 12.69
CA HIS A 6 -1.36 -4.04 13.89
C HIS A 6 -0.28 -3.00 13.58
N ASN A 7 0.03 -2.14 14.55
CA ASN A 7 1.07 -1.12 14.42
C ASN A 7 1.97 -1.21 15.65
N GLY A 8 3.27 -1.36 15.43
CA GLY A 8 4.28 -1.46 16.47
C GLY A 8 4.77 -2.90 16.67
N LYS A 9 5.34 -3.18 17.84
CA LYS A 9 5.92 -4.51 18.09
C LYS A 9 4.82 -5.59 18.20
N PRO A 10 5.08 -6.82 17.74
CA PRO A 10 6.32 -7.31 17.11
C PRO A 10 6.45 -6.90 15.63
N ASN A 11 7.68 -6.72 15.12
CA ASN A 11 7.87 -6.47 13.68
C ASN A 11 7.71 -7.78 12.90
N ASP A 12 6.47 -8.10 12.54
CA ASP A 12 6.09 -9.28 11.78
C ASP A 12 5.34 -8.88 10.50
N LYS A 13 4.94 -9.89 9.71
CA LYS A 13 4.22 -9.70 8.45
C LYS A 13 2.86 -8.98 8.58
N ASP A 14 2.28 -8.94 9.77
CA ASP A 14 0.99 -8.31 10.04
C ASP A 14 1.16 -6.90 10.64
N ASN A 15 2.41 -6.45 10.85
CA ASN A 15 2.72 -5.08 11.22
C ASN A 15 2.53 -4.16 10.01
N LEU A 16 1.86 -3.03 10.20
CA LEU A 16 1.72 -2.02 9.18
C LEU A 16 3.09 -1.47 8.78
N SER A 17 3.24 -1.20 7.49
CA SER A 17 4.48 -0.63 6.96
C SER A 17 4.84 0.70 7.61
N GLU A 18 6.15 0.91 7.80
CA GLU A 18 6.72 2.14 8.36
C GLU A 18 6.65 3.31 7.37
N LYS A 19 6.78 3.03 6.06
CA LYS A 19 6.91 4.06 5.01
C LYS A 19 5.75 4.03 4.02
N TRP A 20 4.93 5.08 4.01
CA TRP A 20 3.84 5.26 3.04
C TRP A 20 4.19 6.39 2.08
N GLU A 21 4.48 6.07 0.82
CA GLU A 21 5.10 7.03 -0.12
C GLU A 21 4.28 7.31 -1.38
N ALA A 22 3.20 6.56 -1.62
CA ALA A 22 2.35 6.78 -2.78
C ALA A 22 0.88 6.87 -2.43
N MET A 23 0.19 7.81 -3.08
CA MET A 23 -1.25 7.99 -3.02
C MET A 23 -1.83 8.17 -4.42
N SER A 24 -2.96 7.53 -4.69
CA SER A 24 -3.71 7.72 -5.93
C SER A 24 -5.21 7.63 -5.69
N LEU A 25 -5.97 8.44 -6.44
CA LEU A 25 -7.43 8.42 -6.44
C LEU A 25 -7.90 7.89 -7.78
N VAL A 26 -8.85 6.96 -7.74
CA VAL A 26 -9.57 6.49 -8.92
C VAL A 26 -11.07 6.49 -8.63
N SER A 27 -11.88 6.87 -9.61
CA SER A 27 -13.34 6.81 -9.46
C SER A 27 -13.79 5.38 -9.14
N VAL A 28 -14.81 5.23 -8.29
CA VAL A 28 -15.45 3.92 -8.07
C VAL A 28 -16.27 3.43 -9.28
N LEU A 29 -16.43 4.28 -10.30
CA LEU A 29 -17.17 4.00 -11.54
C LEU A 29 -18.64 3.60 -11.32
N ASP A 30 -19.25 4.08 -10.23
CA ASP A 30 -20.68 3.91 -9.96
C ASP A 30 -21.43 5.24 -10.23
N PRO A 31 -22.36 5.29 -11.21
CA PRO A 31 -23.17 6.48 -11.48
C PRO A 31 -24.01 6.97 -10.29
N LYS A 32 -24.27 6.11 -9.29
CA LYS A 32 -24.97 6.49 -8.06
C LYS A 32 -24.05 7.14 -7.04
N LEU A 33 -22.74 6.99 -7.19
CA LEU A 33 -21.70 7.52 -6.31
C LEU A 33 -20.66 8.29 -7.15
N PRO A 34 -21.08 9.34 -7.90
CA PRO A 34 -20.20 10.03 -8.84
C PRO A 34 -19.04 10.77 -8.16
N ASP A 35 -19.18 11.08 -6.87
CA ASP A 35 -18.16 11.74 -6.04
C ASP A 35 -17.35 10.75 -5.19
N ASP A 36 -17.56 9.44 -5.36
CA ASP A 36 -16.81 8.44 -4.61
C ASP A 36 -15.59 7.96 -5.39
N TYR A 37 -14.49 7.80 -4.65
CA TYR A 37 -13.20 7.38 -5.16
C TYR A 37 -12.61 6.30 -4.26
N PHE A 38 -11.88 5.36 -4.86
CA PHE A 38 -10.92 4.56 -4.12
C PHE A 38 -9.64 5.36 -3.95
N LEU A 39 -9.30 5.69 -2.70
CA LEU A 39 -8.00 6.17 -2.31
C LEU A 39 -7.10 4.96 -2.03
N PHE A 40 -6.08 4.80 -2.87
CA PHE A 40 -4.99 3.86 -2.66
C PHE A 40 -3.87 4.56 -1.94
N VAL A 41 -3.42 3.99 -0.82
CA VAL A 41 -2.20 4.39 -0.11
C VAL A 41 -1.26 3.18 -0.14
N ALA A 42 -0.10 3.32 -0.76
CA ALA A 42 0.86 2.24 -0.94
C ALA A 42 2.16 2.52 -0.19
N ASN A 43 2.76 1.47 0.33
CA ASN A 43 4.03 1.59 1.02
C ASN A 43 5.21 1.47 0.07
N ASP A 44 6.30 2.13 0.43
CA ASP A 44 7.62 1.76 -0.07
C ASP A 44 8.12 0.58 0.77
N ASN A 45 8.52 -0.51 0.11
CA ASN A 45 9.06 -1.69 0.77
C ASN A 45 10.58 -1.81 0.61
N ASP A 46 11.25 -0.79 0.08
CA ASP A 46 12.69 -0.75 -0.20
C ASP A 46 13.18 -1.90 -1.10
N PHE A 47 12.28 -2.58 -1.81
CA PHE A 47 12.54 -3.82 -2.53
C PHE A 47 13.17 -4.93 -1.65
N LEU A 48 12.91 -4.92 -0.34
CA LEU A 48 13.47 -5.89 0.59
C LEU A 48 12.78 -7.25 0.43
N THR A 49 13.51 -8.21 -0.13
CA THR A 49 13.06 -9.61 -0.26
C THR A 49 14.23 -10.60 -0.24
N GLN A 50 13.97 -11.84 0.16
CA GLN A 50 14.92 -12.96 0.15
C GLN A 50 15.03 -13.69 -1.20
N ASP A 51 14.24 -13.30 -2.20
CA ASP A 51 14.25 -13.87 -3.56
C ASP A 51 14.18 -12.75 -4.64
N GLY A 52 15.08 -11.78 -4.52
CA GLY A 52 15.10 -10.60 -5.38
C GLY A 52 15.88 -10.79 -6.68
N PHE A 53 15.51 -10.05 -7.72
CA PHE A 53 16.30 -9.94 -8.96
C PHE A 53 16.28 -8.51 -9.49
N GLN A 54 17.47 -7.91 -9.64
CA GLN A 54 17.60 -6.53 -10.13
C GLN A 54 18.90 -6.39 -10.92
N VAL A 55 18.87 -5.56 -11.98
CA VAL A 55 20.05 -5.26 -12.82
C VAL A 55 20.76 -6.52 -13.36
N GLY A 56 20.00 -7.59 -13.62
CA GLY A 56 20.55 -8.83 -14.18
C GLY A 56 21.20 -9.80 -13.18
N ALA A 57 21.09 -9.53 -11.88
CA ALA A 57 21.63 -10.40 -10.84
C ALA A 57 20.56 -10.71 -9.74
N PRO A 58 20.60 -11.91 -9.15
CA PRO A 58 19.82 -12.20 -7.95
C PRO A 58 20.40 -11.44 -6.76
N TYR A 59 19.54 -11.06 -5.82
CA TYR A 59 19.93 -10.46 -4.54
C TYR A 59 19.03 -10.97 -3.41
N LYS A 60 19.48 -10.72 -2.17
CA LYS A 60 18.68 -10.94 -0.96
C LYS A 60 18.82 -9.72 -0.08
N ALA A 61 17.73 -9.30 0.54
CA ALA A 61 17.75 -8.26 1.56
C ALA A 61 18.66 -8.68 2.72
N GLU A 62 19.40 -7.72 3.25
CA GLU A 62 20.19 -7.90 4.46
C GLU A 62 19.27 -8.28 5.64
N ASP A 63 19.83 -8.96 6.64
CA ASP A 63 19.12 -9.41 7.86
C ASP A 63 17.93 -10.38 7.67
N GLY A 64 17.75 -10.94 6.47
CA GLY A 64 16.71 -11.95 6.22
C GLY A 64 15.30 -11.36 6.06
N ALA A 65 15.17 -10.06 5.83
CA ALA A 65 13.88 -9.39 5.68
C ALA A 65 13.14 -9.78 4.39
N ASP A 66 11.82 -9.92 4.50
CA ASP A 66 10.85 -9.91 3.40
C ASP A 66 9.76 -8.90 3.78
N VAL A 67 9.66 -7.81 3.01
CA VAL A 67 8.68 -6.73 3.27
C VAL A 67 7.64 -6.73 2.15
N ASP A 68 6.40 -7.06 2.52
CA ASP A 68 5.28 -7.12 1.59
C ASP A 68 4.99 -5.74 0.97
N THR A 69 4.57 -5.77 -0.30
CA THR A 69 3.89 -4.62 -0.90
C THR A 69 2.46 -4.55 -0.39
N MET A 70 2.15 -3.53 0.39
CA MET A 70 0.87 -3.30 1.04
C MET A 70 0.13 -2.12 0.41
N PHE A 71 -1.17 -2.33 0.21
CA PHE A 71 -2.10 -1.28 -0.18
C PHE A 71 -3.20 -1.16 0.87
N LEU A 72 -3.39 0.06 1.37
CA LEU A 72 -4.59 0.43 2.11
C LEU A 72 -5.55 1.10 1.14
N VAL A 73 -6.73 0.52 0.98
CA VAL A 73 -7.75 1.01 0.05
C VAL A 73 -8.95 1.50 0.84
N TYR A 74 -9.27 2.77 0.64
CA TYR A 74 -10.41 3.42 1.27
C TYR A 74 -11.36 3.89 0.18
N GLN A 75 -12.65 3.61 0.32
CA GLN A 75 -13.65 4.36 -0.42
C GLN A 75 -13.91 5.67 0.33
N VAL A 76 -13.70 6.79 -0.36
CA VAL A 76 -13.89 8.15 0.18
C VAL A 76 -14.80 8.95 -0.74
N THR A 77 -15.68 9.75 -0.17
CA THR A 77 -16.48 10.73 -0.93
C THR A 77 -15.72 12.05 -0.96
N LEU A 78 -15.43 12.55 -2.17
CA LEU A 78 -14.75 13.82 -2.43
C LEU A 78 -15.64 14.70 -3.32
N PRO A 79 -16.59 15.46 -2.72
CA PRO A 79 -17.52 16.26 -3.48
C PRO A 79 -16.81 17.29 -4.37
N ASN A 80 -17.27 17.42 -5.61
CA ASN A 80 -16.80 18.41 -6.60
C ASN A 80 -15.37 18.20 -7.12
N LEU A 81 -14.74 17.04 -6.87
CA LEU A 81 -13.39 16.77 -7.38
C LEU A 81 -13.34 16.76 -8.92
N ALA A 82 -14.35 16.17 -9.57
CA ALA A 82 -14.42 16.06 -11.04
C ALA A 82 -14.89 17.32 -11.76
N THR A 83 -15.29 18.37 -11.02
CA THR A 83 -15.91 19.58 -11.57
C THR A 83 -15.02 20.84 -11.52
N ASN A 84 -13.76 20.72 -11.07
CA ASN A 84 -12.73 21.77 -11.15
C ASN A 84 -11.78 21.53 -12.32
#